data_AF-A0AAV0XFN1-F1
#
_entry.id   AF-A0AAV0XFN1-F1
#
_cell.length_a   1.000
_cell.length_b   1.000
_cell.length_c   1.000
_cell.angle_alpha   90.00
_cell.angle_beta   90.00
_cell.angle_gamma   90.00
#
_symmetry.space_group_name_H-M   'P 1'
#
loop_
_entity.id
_entity.type
_entity.pdbx_description
1 polymer ?
#
loop_
_entity_poly.entity_id
_entity_poly.type
_entity_poly.pdbx_seq_one_letter_code
_entity_poly.pdbx_strand_id
1 'polypeptide(L)'
;MRKYVVGSYRCFLPAKGSIFFKTMTIGNNVIIKNANFSVERSDISMCRKLVNKERDDVFELLANSIAPSLHGIIHIKQAIVCLLLGEVETTLPNNSRIRGDINILLIGDPGVAKSQLLRCVLHVAPFVVCTTGRGSTGVGLTAAVTTNRSTGGRQLEAGAVVLADRGVVCIDEFDKMSDIDRVTIHEAMEQGKVSISKSGIHAKLNAQMLCFSRC
;
A
#
# COMPACT_ATOMS: atom_id res chain seq x y z
N MET A 1 2.00 -3.74 -8.46
CA MET A 1 0.96 -3.46 -9.48
C MET A 1 0.91 -4.59 -10.51
N ARG A 2 -0.26 -5.19 -10.73
CA ARG A 2 -0.44 -6.22 -11.77
C ARG A 2 -0.62 -5.55 -13.14
N LYS A 3 0.21 -5.92 -14.11
CA LYS A 3 0.18 -5.39 -15.48
C LYS A 3 -0.13 -6.53 -16.44
N TYR A 4 -1.00 -6.28 -17.41
CA TYR A 4 -1.18 -7.15 -18.56
C TYR A 4 -0.43 -6.55 -19.74
N VAL A 5 0.50 -7.32 -20.29
CA VAL A 5 1.23 -6.94 -21.49
C VAL A 5 0.63 -7.73 -22.63
N VAL A 6 0.01 -7.02 -23.58
CA VAL A 6 -0.43 -7.59 -24.85
C VAL A 6 0.67 -7.35 -25.85
N GLY A 7 1.17 -8.40 -26.48
CA GLY A 7 2.34 -8.31 -27.33
C GLY A 7 2.56 -9.53 -28.20
N SER A 8 3.51 -9.41 -29.13
CA SER A 8 3.94 -10.54 -29.95
C SER A 8 5.12 -11.23 -29.28
N TYR A 9 5.08 -12.56 -29.25
CA TYR A 9 6.19 -13.38 -28.79
C TYR A 9 7.13 -13.65 -29.96
N ARG A 10 8.42 -13.36 -29.80
CA ARG A 10 9.45 -13.65 -30.81
C ARG A 10 10.60 -14.43 -30.22
N CYS A 11 11.10 -15.39 -30.99
CA CYS A 11 12.32 -16.12 -30.72
C CYS A 11 13.42 -15.59 -31.63
N PHE A 12 14.57 -15.24 -31.07
CA PHE A 12 15.76 -14.92 -31.85
C PHE A 12 16.59 -16.17 -32.09
N LEU A 13 17.13 -16.27 -33.31
CA LEU A 13 18.07 -17.32 -33.67
C LEU A 13 19.33 -17.21 -32.80
N PRO A 14 19.92 -18.34 -32.39
CA PRO A 14 21.12 -18.34 -31.59
C PRO A 14 22.29 -17.69 -32.32
N ALA A 15 23.15 -17.01 -31.56
CA ALA A 15 24.47 -16.63 -32.07
C ALA A 15 25.30 -17.90 -32.34
N LYS A 16 26.14 -17.85 -33.38
CA LYS A 16 26.92 -18.99 -33.91
C LYS A 16 27.46 -19.89 -32.80
N GLY A 17 27.05 -21.15 -32.79
CA GLY A 17 27.57 -22.20 -31.89
C GLY A 17 26.77 -22.46 -30.60
N SER A 18 25.66 -21.75 -30.35
CA SER A 18 24.79 -22.01 -29.20
C SER A 18 23.47 -22.70 -29.60
N ILE A 19 23.00 -23.66 -28.81
CA ILE A 19 21.70 -24.36 -29.00
C ILE A 19 20.56 -23.59 -28.31
N PHE A 20 20.89 -22.58 -27.50
CA PHE A 20 19.94 -21.85 -26.67
C PHE A 20 19.26 -20.71 -27.44
N PHE A 21 17.93 -20.79 -27.56
CA PHE A 21 17.10 -19.73 -28.15
C PHE A 21 16.78 -18.66 -27.12
N LYS A 22 16.99 -17.39 -27.49
CA LYS A 22 16.55 -16.26 -26.66
C LYS A 22 15.14 -15.86 -27.05
N THR A 23 14.23 -15.94 -26.08
CA THR A 23 12.82 -15.62 -26.28
C THR A 23 12.51 -14.26 -25.67
N MET A 24 11.79 -13.42 -26.40
CA MET A 24 11.40 -12.09 -25.93
C MET A 24 9.97 -11.77 -26.35
N THR A 25 9.21 -11.15 -25.45
CA THR A 25 7.87 -10.64 -25.75
C THR A 25 7.97 -9.15 -26.05
N ILE A 26 7.58 -8.75 -27.27
CA ILE A 26 7.49 -7.34 -27.66
C ILE A 26 6.08 -6.87 -27.30
N GLY A 27 5.98 -6.13 -26.20
CA GLY A 27 4.72 -5.53 -25.75
C GLY A 27 4.26 -4.41 -26.67
N ASN A 28 3.05 -4.53 -27.20
CA ASN A 28 2.40 -3.49 -28.00
C ASN A 28 1.49 -2.61 -27.14
N ASN A 29 0.79 -3.21 -26.16
CA ASN A 29 -0.05 -2.50 -25.22
C ASN A 29 0.14 -3.01 -23.79
N VAL A 30 0.12 -2.11 -22.82
CA VAL A 30 0.24 -2.43 -21.40
C VAL A 30 -1.00 -1.93 -20.67
N ILE A 31 -1.85 -2.87 -20.25
CA ILE A 31 -3.06 -2.57 -19.49
C ILE A 31 -2.73 -2.70 -18.00
N ILE A 32 -2.86 -1.60 -17.27
CA ILE A 32 -2.66 -1.57 -15.82
C ILE A 32 -3.99 -1.87 -15.16
N LYS A 33 -4.05 -2.95 -14.37
CA LYS A 33 -5.32 -3.49 -13.84
C LYS A 33 -6.04 -2.57 -12.84
N ASN A 34 -5.36 -1.54 -12.31
CA ASN A 34 -5.87 -0.69 -11.22
C ASN A 34 -6.05 0.79 -11.60
N ALA A 35 -5.87 1.19 -12.87
CA ALA A 35 -5.69 2.61 -13.20
C ALA A 35 -6.93 3.35 -13.72
N ASN A 36 -7.91 2.66 -14.31
CA ASN A 36 -8.94 3.36 -15.10
C ASN A 36 -10.35 3.01 -14.61
N PHE A 37 -10.81 3.67 -13.55
CA PHE A 37 -12.25 3.78 -13.28
C PHE A 37 -12.81 4.90 -14.14
N SER A 38 -13.59 4.56 -15.17
CA SER A 38 -14.40 5.54 -15.90
C SER A 38 -15.66 5.81 -15.08
N VAL A 39 -15.70 6.94 -14.39
CA VAL A 39 -16.88 7.36 -13.62
C VAL A 39 -17.93 7.90 -14.58
N GLU A 40 -19.09 7.25 -14.65
CA GLU A 40 -20.20 7.74 -15.46
C GLU A 40 -21.07 8.75 -14.69
N ARG A 41 -21.86 9.55 -15.43
CA ARG A 41 -22.79 10.51 -14.81
C ARG A 41 -23.90 9.81 -14.00
N SER A 42 -24.26 8.58 -14.40
CA SER A 42 -25.18 7.68 -13.69
C SER A 42 -24.66 7.37 -12.28
N ASP A 43 -23.38 7.01 -12.15
CA ASP A 43 -22.74 6.70 -10.86
C ASP A 43 -22.78 7.89 -9.90
N ILE A 44 -22.46 9.09 -10.41
CA ILE A 44 -22.53 10.33 -9.64
C ILE A 44 -23.97 10.60 -9.15
N SER A 45 -24.97 10.32 -9.99
CA SER A 45 -26.37 10.44 -9.60
C SER A 45 -26.73 9.46 -8.49
N MET A 46 -26.28 8.20 -8.56
CA MET A 46 -26.51 7.21 -7.51
C MET A 46 -25.86 7.62 -6.19
N CYS A 47 -24.61 8.08 -6.21
CA CYS A 47 -23.92 8.58 -5.02
C CYS A 47 -24.69 9.75 -4.39
N ARG A 48 -25.20 10.70 -5.18
CA ARG A 48 -26.00 11.82 -4.66
C ARG A 48 -27.32 11.36 -4.06
N LYS A 49 -28.00 10.39 -4.67
CA LYS A 49 -29.24 9.80 -4.13
C LYS A 49 -29.01 9.08 -2.80
N LEU A 50 -27.85 8.43 -2.64
CA LEU A 50 -27.48 7.76 -1.39
C LEU A 50 -27.24 8.76 -0.26
N VAL A 51 -26.65 9.91 -0.56
CA VAL A 51 -26.31 10.99 0.41
C VAL A 51 -27.50 11.95 0.62
N ASN A 52 -28.73 11.52 0.37
CA ASN A 52 -29.91 12.34 0.68
C ASN A 52 -29.86 12.77 2.17
N LYS A 53 -30.11 14.06 2.44
CA LYS A 53 -30.01 14.69 3.77
C LYS A 53 -30.84 14.04 4.89
N GLU A 54 -31.73 13.13 4.56
CA GLU A 54 -32.62 12.44 5.50
C GLU A 54 -32.06 11.10 6.01
N ARG A 55 -30.92 10.63 5.47
CA ARG A 55 -30.27 9.40 5.95
C ARG A 55 -29.04 9.72 6.80
N ASP A 56 -29.17 9.48 8.10
CA ASP A 56 -28.06 9.60 9.05
C ASP A 56 -27.22 8.30 9.15
N ASP A 57 -27.75 7.18 8.65
CA ASP A 57 -27.13 5.85 8.80
C ASP A 57 -26.05 5.52 7.74
N VAL A 58 -25.63 6.51 6.94
CA VAL A 58 -24.68 6.29 5.83
C VAL A 58 -23.35 5.73 6.34
N PHE A 59 -22.87 6.22 7.47
CA PHE A 59 -21.61 5.77 8.05
C PHE A 59 -21.66 4.32 8.52
N GLU A 60 -22.78 3.91 9.11
CA GLU A 60 -22.99 2.52 9.53
C GLU A 60 -23.20 1.58 8.34
N LEU A 61 -23.90 2.05 7.29
CA LEU A 61 -24.04 1.32 6.03
C LEU A 61 -22.68 1.04 5.38
N LEU A 62 -21.79 2.04 5.34
CA LEU A 62 -20.42 1.88 4.82
C LEU A 62 -19.62 0.91 5.68
N ALA A 63 -19.68 1.04 7.00
CA ALA A 63 -18.98 0.15 7.92
C ALA A 63 -19.43 -1.32 7.75
N ASN A 64 -20.74 -1.55 7.61
CA ASN A 64 -21.28 -2.89 7.38
C ASN A 64 -20.89 -3.47 6.01
N SER A 65 -20.63 -2.61 5.02
CA SER A 65 -20.25 -3.01 3.65
C SER A 65 -18.80 -3.45 3.51
N ILE A 66 -17.87 -2.99 4.38
CA ILE A 66 -16.44 -3.36 4.28
C ILE A 66 -16.21 -4.86 4.53
N ALA A 67 -16.88 -5.41 5.55
CA ALA A 67 -16.71 -6.79 5.98
C ALA A 67 -18.06 -7.40 6.36
N PRO A 68 -18.90 -7.78 5.38
CA PRO A 68 -20.21 -8.39 5.65
C PRO A 68 -20.09 -9.80 6.24
N SER A 69 -18.95 -10.47 6.02
CA SER A 69 -18.68 -11.81 6.55
C SER A 69 -18.45 -11.86 8.07
N LEU A 70 -18.21 -10.71 8.71
CA LEU A 70 -17.93 -10.62 10.13
C LEU A 70 -19.11 -10.01 10.86
N HIS A 71 -19.68 -10.74 11.81
CA HIS A 71 -20.75 -10.24 12.65
C HIS A 71 -20.19 -9.42 13.81
N GLY A 72 -20.83 -8.29 14.13
CA GLY A 72 -20.43 -7.39 15.20
C GLY A 72 -19.22 -6.49 14.85
N ILE A 73 -18.60 -5.93 15.89
CA ILE A 73 -17.41 -5.08 15.81
C ILE A 73 -17.64 -3.80 14.95
N ILE A 74 -18.78 -3.14 15.16
CA ILE A 74 -19.18 -1.93 14.40
C ILE A 74 -18.11 -0.84 14.50
N HIS A 75 -17.56 -0.60 15.70
CA HIS A 75 -16.61 0.49 15.93
C HIS A 75 -15.28 0.29 15.19
N ILE A 76 -14.78 -0.95 15.08
CA ILE A 76 -13.55 -1.21 14.34
C ILE A 76 -13.79 -1.05 12.84
N LYS A 77 -14.94 -1.51 12.34
CA LYS A 77 -15.30 -1.30 10.93
C LYS A 77 -15.42 0.18 10.60
N GLN A 78 -16.06 0.96 11.47
CA GLN A 78 -16.14 2.42 11.36
C GLN A 78 -14.76 3.08 11.34
N ALA A 79 -13.84 2.67 12.23
CA ALA A 79 -12.48 3.16 12.23
C ALA A 79 -11.75 2.82 10.90
N ILE A 80 -11.95 1.62 10.36
CA ILE A 80 -11.40 1.23 9.05
C ILE A 80 -12.01 2.08 7.92
N VAL A 81 -13.30 2.45 7.96
CA VAL A 81 -13.88 3.39 6.99
C VAL A 81 -13.13 4.73 7.04
N CYS A 82 -12.91 5.28 8.25
CA CYS A 82 -12.16 6.52 8.42
C CYS A 82 -10.71 6.40 7.91
N LEU A 83 -10.07 5.25 8.14
CA LEU A 83 -8.74 4.95 7.60
C LEU A 83 -8.73 5.01 6.07
N LEU A 84 -9.70 4.37 5.41
CA LEU A 84 -9.77 4.29 3.95
C LEU A 84 -10.10 5.63 3.29
N LEU A 85 -10.89 6.48 3.96
CA LEU A 85 -11.21 7.81 3.48
C LEU A 85 -10.04 8.79 3.70
N GLY A 86 -9.31 8.63 4.81
CA GLY A 86 -8.21 9.52 5.22
C GLY A 86 -8.69 10.92 5.61
N GLU A 87 -7.80 11.71 6.20
CA GLU A 87 -8.02 13.13 6.45
C GLU A 87 -7.24 13.99 5.45
N VAL A 88 -7.70 15.21 5.22
CA VAL A 88 -7.03 16.16 4.32
C VAL A 88 -5.81 16.74 5.03
N GLU A 89 -4.65 16.60 4.41
CA GLU A 89 -3.43 17.23 4.88
C GLU A 89 -3.54 18.75 4.83
N THR A 90 -3.19 19.41 5.94
CA THR A 90 -3.21 20.86 6.02
C THR A 90 -1.78 21.42 6.02
N THR A 91 -1.53 22.31 5.07
CA THR A 91 -0.30 23.10 5.02
C THR A 91 -0.56 24.45 5.65
N LEU A 92 0.18 24.78 6.70
CA LEU A 92 0.08 26.06 7.37
C LEU A 92 0.82 27.15 6.56
N PRO A 93 0.49 28.43 6.78
CA PRO A 93 1.16 29.55 6.09
C PRO A 93 2.66 29.66 6.40
N ASN A 94 3.13 29.05 7.49
CA ASN A 94 4.55 28.93 7.84
C ASN A 94 5.28 27.78 7.10
N ASN A 95 4.64 27.17 6.10
CA ASN A 95 5.15 26.03 5.33
C ASN A 95 5.40 24.76 6.16
N SER A 96 4.86 24.68 7.38
CA SER A 96 4.77 23.44 8.13
C SER A 96 3.58 22.61 7.64
N ARG A 97 3.74 21.29 7.65
CA ARG A 97 2.74 20.33 7.21
C ARG A 97 2.22 19.55 8.40
N ILE A 98 0.91 19.53 8.58
CA ILE A 98 0.25 18.65 9.55
C ILE A 98 -0.23 17.40 8.81
N ARG A 99 0.09 16.25 9.37
CA ARG A 99 -0.29 14.94 8.85
C ARG A 99 -1.78 14.70 9.06
N GLY A 100 -2.48 14.24 8.02
CA GLY A 100 -3.89 13.80 8.06
C GLY A 100 -4.07 12.28 7.98
N ASP A 101 -3.00 11.49 8.07
CA ASP A 101 -3.14 10.03 8.01
C ASP A 101 -3.46 9.46 9.38
N ILE A 102 -4.43 8.55 9.42
CA ILE A 102 -4.83 7.80 10.60
C ILE A 102 -4.04 6.49 10.65
N ASN A 103 -3.52 6.11 11.82
CA ASN A 103 -2.95 4.78 12.04
C ASN A 103 -3.85 4.01 13.00
N ILE A 104 -4.13 2.75 12.68
CA ILE A 104 -4.95 1.88 13.52
C ILE A 104 -4.13 0.65 13.89
N LEU A 105 -4.12 0.33 15.18
CA LEU A 105 -3.53 -0.88 15.73
C LEU A 105 -4.64 -1.73 16.38
N LEU A 106 -4.77 -2.98 15.94
CA LEU A 106 -5.71 -3.94 16.51
C LEU A 106 -5.00 -4.91 17.45
N ILE A 107 -5.33 -4.83 18.74
CA ILE A 107 -4.84 -5.72 19.81
C ILE A 107 -6.02 -6.55 20.35
N GLY A 108 -5.75 -7.76 20.84
CA GLY A 108 -6.77 -8.68 21.36
C GLY A 108 -6.37 -10.14 21.22
N ASP A 109 -7.26 -11.04 21.60
CA ASP A 109 -6.95 -12.47 21.65
C ASP A 109 -6.86 -13.12 20.25
N PRO A 110 -6.15 -14.25 20.12
CA PRO A 110 -6.23 -15.07 18.93
C PRO A 110 -7.68 -15.54 18.70
N GLY A 111 -8.10 -15.60 17.42
CA GLY A 111 -9.44 -16.09 17.05
C GLY A 111 -10.51 -15.00 16.85
N VAL A 112 -10.26 -13.73 17.17
CA VAL A 112 -11.23 -12.62 16.97
C VAL A 112 -11.26 -12.05 15.55
N ALA A 113 -11.04 -12.88 14.53
CA ALA A 113 -11.11 -12.54 13.10
C ALA A 113 -10.25 -11.37 12.58
N LYS A 114 -9.26 -10.88 13.35
CA LYS A 114 -8.40 -9.74 12.94
C LYS A 114 -7.68 -9.93 11.61
N SER A 115 -7.12 -11.12 11.34
CA SER A 115 -6.49 -11.40 10.01
C SER A 115 -7.52 -11.35 8.89
N GLN A 116 -8.79 -11.66 9.16
CA GLN A 116 -9.83 -11.58 8.15
C GLN A 116 -10.16 -10.11 7.84
N LEU A 117 -10.21 -9.24 8.84
CA LEU A 117 -10.33 -7.79 8.64
C LEU A 117 -9.18 -7.23 7.79
N LEU A 118 -7.93 -7.59 8.11
CA LEU A 118 -6.74 -7.24 7.32
C LEU A 118 -6.88 -7.64 5.84
N ARG A 119 -7.36 -8.87 5.57
CA ARG A 119 -7.58 -9.35 4.20
C ARG A 119 -8.71 -8.59 3.49
N CYS A 120 -9.79 -8.26 4.18
CA CYS A 120 -10.86 -7.43 3.61
C CYS A 120 -10.31 -6.07 3.17
N VAL A 121 -9.52 -5.40 4.00
CA VAL A 121 -8.89 -4.11 3.66
C VAL A 121 -7.97 -4.23 2.43
N LEU A 122 -7.15 -5.29 2.35
CA LEU A 122 -6.31 -5.58 1.20
C LEU A 122 -7.09 -5.71 -0.12
N HIS A 123 -8.33 -6.21 -0.07
CA HIS A 123 -9.17 -6.36 -1.25
C HIS A 123 -9.98 -5.12 -1.60
N VAL A 124 -10.39 -4.33 -0.60
CA VAL A 124 -11.22 -3.15 -0.79
C VAL A 124 -10.39 -1.94 -1.24
N ALA A 125 -9.21 -1.73 -0.65
CA ALA A 125 -8.39 -0.57 -0.98
C ALA A 125 -7.67 -0.72 -2.33
N PRO A 126 -7.58 0.36 -3.13
CA PRO A 126 -6.99 0.33 -4.47
C PRO A 126 -5.47 0.11 -4.47
N PHE A 127 -4.81 0.54 -3.38
CA PHE A 127 -3.37 0.45 -3.21
C PHE A 127 -3.03 0.02 -1.78
N VAL A 128 -2.69 -1.26 -1.63
CA VAL A 128 -2.31 -1.85 -0.35
C VAL A 128 -1.05 -2.68 -0.52
N VAL A 129 -0.13 -2.53 0.42
CA VAL A 129 1.02 -3.41 0.60
C VAL A 129 0.86 -4.15 1.92
N CYS A 130 0.87 -5.48 1.88
CA CYS A 130 0.83 -6.30 3.08
C CYS A 130 2.22 -6.84 3.40
N THR A 131 2.59 -6.76 4.67
CA THR A 131 3.83 -7.29 5.21
C THR A 131 3.59 -8.01 6.53
N THR A 132 4.52 -8.88 6.92
CA THR A 132 4.47 -9.60 8.20
C THR A 132 5.62 -9.15 9.08
N GLY A 133 5.43 -9.06 10.39
CA GLY A 133 6.45 -8.56 11.31
C GLY A 133 7.72 -9.41 11.32
N ARG A 134 7.60 -10.74 11.20
CA ARG A 134 8.77 -11.62 11.02
C ARG A 134 9.43 -11.52 9.65
N GLY A 135 8.65 -11.30 8.60
CA GLY A 135 9.14 -11.27 7.22
C GLY A 135 9.72 -9.93 6.78
N SER A 136 9.65 -8.90 7.64
CA SER A 136 9.97 -7.53 7.29
C SER A 136 11.10 -7.02 8.17
N THR A 137 12.26 -6.83 7.58
CA THR A 137 13.38 -6.12 8.20
C THR A 137 13.27 -4.64 7.89
N GLY A 138 13.90 -3.78 8.69
CA GLY A 138 13.89 -2.33 8.51
C GLY A 138 14.39 -1.91 7.13
N VAL A 139 15.32 -2.68 6.55
CA VAL A 139 15.82 -2.49 5.17
C VAL A 139 14.74 -2.85 4.14
N GLY A 140 14.00 -3.93 4.34
CA GLY A 140 12.90 -4.34 3.46
C GLY A 140 11.66 -3.46 3.57
N LEU A 141 11.48 -2.77 4.71
CA LEU A 141 10.41 -1.80 4.92
C LEU A 141 10.74 -0.46 4.28
N THR A 142 11.96 0.04 4.45
CA THR A 142 12.38 1.38 4.01
C THR A 142 12.94 1.41 2.59
N ALA A 143 14.24 1.10 2.43
CA ALA A 143 14.88 0.91 1.15
C ALA A 143 16.21 0.16 1.31
N ALA A 144 16.58 -0.59 0.28
CA ALA A 144 17.88 -1.24 0.15
C ALA A 144 18.73 -0.54 -0.91
N VAL A 145 20.05 -0.56 -0.74
CA VAL A 145 20.98 -0.16 -1.79
C VAL A 145 21.54 -1.42 -2.43
N THR A 146 21.25 -1.62 -3.71
CA THR A 146 21.65 -2.79 -4.49
C THR A 146 22.58 -2.35 -5.61
N THR A 147 23.60 -3.15 -5.93
CA THR A 147 24.49 -2.87 -7.07
C THR A 147 23.98 -3.60 -8.31
N ASN A 148 23.78 -2.85 -9.39
CA ASN A 148 23.35 -3.42 -10.65
C ASN A 148 24.52 -4.16 -11.31
N ARG A 149 24.35 -5.46 -11.60
CA ARG A 149 25.43 -6.31 -12.13
C ARG A 149 25.83 -5.96 -13.56
N SER A 150 24.97 -5.32 -14.34
CA SER A 150 25.25 -4.97 -15.74
C SER A 150 25.97 -3.63 -15.90
N THR A 151 25.63 -2.64 -15.06
CA THR A 151 26.20 -1.28 -15.15
C THR A 151 27.22 -0.98 -14.07
N GLY A 152 27.34 -1.83 -13.04
CA GLY A 152 28.21 -1.59 -11.87
C GLY A 152 27.75 -0.45 -10.97
N GLY A 153 26.65 0.24 -11.32
CA GLY A 153 26.10 1.36 -10.57
C GLY A 153 25.35 0.92 -9.31
N ARG A 154 25.40 1.75 -8.27
CA ARG A 154 24.55 1.60 -7.08
C ARG A 154 23.15 2.11 -7.40
N GLN A 155 22.13 1.32 -7.10
CA GLN A 155 20.72 1.64 -7.25
C GLN A 155 20.02 1.50 -5.90
N LEU A 156 18.96 2.28 -5.72
CA LEU A 156 18.15 2.25 -4.51
C LEU A 156 16.83 1.53 -4.81
N GLU A 157 16.58 0.43 -4.11
CA GLU A 157 15.35 -0.34 -4.19
C GLU A 157 14.43 0.10 -3.05
N ALA A 158 13.25 0.61 -3.39
CA ALA A 158 12.26 1.03 -2.42
C ALA A 158 11.67 -0.19 -1.68
N GLY A 159 11.56 -0.06 -0.36
CA GLY A 159 10.93 -1.04 0.52
C GLY A 159 9.41 -0.90 0.56
N ALA A 160 8.76 -1.80 1.30
CA ALA A 160 7.31 -1.91 1.34
C ALA A 160 6.58 -0.61 1.72
N VAL A 161 7.12 0.15 2.68
CA VAL A 161 6.53 1.40 3.16
C VAL A 161 6.62 2.51 2.13
N VAL A 162 7.78 2.65 1.48
CA VAL A 162 7.99 3.64 0.41
C VAL A 162 7.18 3.29 -0.84
N LEU A 163 7.04 2.00 -1.14
CA LEU A 163 6.21 1.54 -2.24
C LEU A 163 4.73 1.83 -2.01
N ALA A 164 4.29 1.98 -0.76
CA ALA A 164 2.90 2.19 -0.38
C ALA A 164 2.51 3.68 -0.22
N ASP A 165 3.27 4.61 -0.81
CA ASP A 165 2.98 6.04 -0.74
C ASP A 165 1.55 6.34 -1.25
N ARG A 166 0.80 7.10 -0.43
CA ARG A 166 -0.64 7.42 -0.56
C ARG A 166 -1.57 6.20 -0.61
N GLY A 167 -1.15 5.10 0.00
CA GLY A 167 -1.97 3.90 0.17
C GLY A 167 -2.01 3.41 1.61
N VAL A 168 -2.39 2.14 1.76
CA VAL A 168 -2.46 1.47 3.06
C VAL A 168 -1.33 0.46 3.18
N VAL A 169 -0.64 0.47 4.30
CA VAL A 169 0.30 -0.59 4.68
C VAL A 169 -0.34 -1.43 5.77
N CYS A 170 -0.54 -2.71 5.46
CA CYS A 170 -1.06 -3.69 6.39
C CYS A 170 0.10 -4.48 6.99
N ILE A 171 0.32 -4.38 8.30
CA ILE A 171 1.37 -5.11 9.01
C ILE A 171 0.72 -6.17 9.91
N ASP A 172 0.92 -7.44 9.58
CA ASP A 172 0.52 -8.55 10.44
C ASP A 172 1.62 -8.88 11.45
N GLU A 173 1.27 -9.37 12.63
CA GLU A 173 2.21 -9.73 13.72
C GLU A 173 3.20 -8.59 14.07
N PHE A 174 2.68 -7.39 14.31
CA PHE A 174 3.50 -6.21 14.66
C PHE A 174 4.29 -6.43 15.97
N ASP A 175 3.77 -7.25 16.87
CA ASP A 175 4.44 -7.67 18.10
C ASP A 175 5.72 -8.49 17.86
N LYS A 176 5.82 -9.20 16.71
CA LYS A 176 6.98 -10.03 16.35
C LYS A 176 8.12 -9.27 15.67
N MET A 177 7.95 -7.99 15.38
CA MET A 177 9.04 -7.16 14.86
C MET A 177 10.13 -6.90 15.91
N SER A 178 11.38 -6.84 15.44
CA SER A 178 12.51 -6.44 16.27
C SER A 178 12.44 -4.94 16.59
N ASP A 179 13.03 -4.53 17.71
CA ASP A 179 13.03 -3.13 18.12
C ASP A 179 13.79 -2.22 17.14
N ILE A 180 14.80 -2.76 16.45
CA ILE A 180 15.55 -2.05 15.41
C ILE A 180 14.63 -1.70 14.24
N ASP A 181 13.79 -2.65 13.82
CA ASP A 181 12.87 -2.45 12.70
C ASP A 181 11.73 -1.48 13.05
N ARG A 182 11.26 -1.49 14.30
CA ARG A 182 10.24 -0.56 14.80
C ARG A 182 10.69 0.89 14.71
N VAL A 183 11.94 1.19 15.07
CA VAL A 183 12.49 2.56 14.97
C VAL A 183 12.42 3.08 13.54
N THR A 184 12.69 2.23 12.54
CA THR A 184 12.66 2.65 11.13
C THR A 184 11.25 3.01 10.63
N ILE A 185 10.22 2.33 11.16
CA ILE A 185 8.82 2.63 10.82
C ILE A 185 8.35 3.90 11.54
N HIS A 186 8.81 4.18 12.76
CA HIS A 186 8.38 5.35 13.51
C HIS A 186 8.69 6.67 12.78
N GLU A 187 9.83 6.78 12.09
CA GLU A 187 10.15 7.95 11.26
C GLU A 187 9.12 8.14 10.14
N ALA A 188 8.80 7.05 9.43
CA ALA A 188 7.82 7.06 8.35
C ALA A 188 6.41 7.41 8.84
N MET A 189 5.99 6.85 9.98
CA MET A 189 4.68 7.13 10.58
C MET A 189 4.57 8.55 11.12
N GLU A 190 5.63 9.12 11.68
CA GLU A 190 5.56 10.46 12.25
C GLU A 190 5.70 11.56 11.19
N GLN A 191 6.73 11.45 10.33
CA GLN A 191 7.07 12.51 9.38
C GLN A 191 6.46 12.30 7.99
N GLY A 192 5.91 11.12 7.70
CA GLY A 192 5.45 10.72 6.36
C GLY A 192 6.58 10.65 5.34
N LYS A 193 7.82 10.50 5.83
CA LYS A 193 9.06 10.51 5.04
C LYS A 193 10.06 9.55 5.66
N VAL A 194 10.93 9.01 4.82
CA VAL A 194 12.03 8.14 5.22
C VAL A 194 13.33 8.74 4.72
N SER A 195 14.26 8.99 5.63
CA SER A 195 15.61 9.43 5.28
C SER A 195 16.57 8.25 5.25
N ILE A 196 17.31 8.12 4.14
CA ILE A 196 18.30 7.07 3.96
C ILE A 196 19.65 7.72 3.69
N SER A 197 20.63 7.37 4.51
CA SER A 197 22.03 7.73 4.33
C SER A 197 22.86 6.46 4.38
N LYS A 198 23.06 5.82 3.22
CA LYS A 198 23.81 4.55 3.13
C LYS A 198 24.64 4.49 1.85
N SER A 199 25.85 3.95 1.95
CA SER A 199 26.74 3.72 0.80
C SER A 199 26.95 4.96 -0.09
N GLY A 200 27.09 6.15 0.53
CA GLY A 200 27.29 7.42 -0.17
C GLY A 200 26.04 7.97 -0.88
N ILE A 201 24.87 7.35 -0.70
CA ILE A 201 23.59 7.85 -1.19
C ILE A 201 22.86 8.49 -0.02
N HIS A 202 22.56 9.78 -0.17
CA HIS A 202 21.70 10.54 0.72
C HIS A 202 20.39 10.83 -0.02
N ALA A 203 19.32 10.16 0.37
CA ALA A 203 18.01 10.31 -0.24
C ALA A 203 16.93 10.48 0.82
N LYS A 204 15.93 11.30 0.50
CA LYS A 204 14.70 11.43 1.28
C LYS A 204 13.56 10.94 0.40
N LEU A 205 12.83 9.93 0.87
CA LEU A 205 11.71 9.32 0.16
C LEU A 205 10.42 9.70 0.88
N ASN A 206 9.37 10.01 0.14
CA ASN A 206 8.04 10.18 0.72
C ASN A 206 7.43 8.81 1.01
N ALA A 207 6.72 8.73 2.13
CA ALA A 207 6.03 7.53 2.59
C ALA A 207 4.77 7.95 3.37
N GLN A 208 3.84 8.62 2.69
CA GLN A 208 2.54 8.99 3.23
C GLN A 208 1.71 7.73 3.26
N MET A 209 1.60 7.09 4.42
CA MET A 209 0.90 5.81 4.52
C MET A 209 -0.05 5.79 5.70
N LEU A 210 -1.14 5.07 5.48
CA LEU A 210 -2.08 4.66 6.49
C LEU A 210 -1.61 3.30 7.03
N CYS A 211 -1.18 3.24 8.29
CA CYS A 211 -0.79 1.98 8.90
C CYS A 211 -2.00 1.27 9.50
N PHE A 212 -2.22 0.02 9.08
CA PHE A 212 -3.16 -0.89 9.71
C PHE A 212 -2.39 -2.09 10.26
N SER A 213 -2.19 -2.14 11.57
CA SER A 213 -1.39 -3.18 12.22
C SER A 213 -2.23 -4.11 13.08
N ARG A 214 -1.81 -5.37 13.16
CA ARG A 214 -2.36 -6.38 14.06
C ARG A 214 -1.27 -6.86 15.03
N CYS A 215 -1.63 -6.95 16.31
CA CYS A 215 -0.96 -7.76 17.33
C CYS A 215 -1.86 -8.93 17.71
#